data_AF-A0AA86TN88-F1
#
_entry.id   AF-A0AA86TN88-F1
#
_cell.length_a   1.000
_cell.length_b   1.000
_cell.length_c   1.000
_cell.angle_alpha   90.00
_cell.angle_beta   90.00
_cell.angle_gamma   90.00
#
_symmetry.space_group_name_H-M   'P 1'
#
loop_
_entity.id
_entity.type
_entity.pdbx_description
1 polymer ?
#
loop_
_entity_poly.entity_id
_entity_poly.type
_entity_poly.pdbx_seq_one_letter_code
_entity_poly.pdbx_strand_id
1 'polypeptide(L)' 'MEQFYKWGAVQTRLPDIKAPTLFINTYDDMITGKNIPFEELAKYPNINQIQINLGNHLGTVTQDGKDITSKVCAEWCE' A
#
# COMPACT_ATOMS: atom_id res chain seq x y z
N MET A 1 6.55 -24.82 3.24
CA MET A 1 6.82 -23.41 3.59
C MET A 1 6.67 -22.48 2.40
N GLU A 2 7.24 -22.78 1.24
CA GLU A 2 7.17 -21.90 0.06
C GLU A 2 5.73 -21.62 -0.43
N GLN A 3 4.85 -22.64 -0.42
CA GLN A 3 3.42 -22.48 -0.74
C GLN A 3 2.67 -21.59 0.28
N PHE A 4 3.06 -21.63 1.56
CA PHE A 4 2.44 -20.81 2.60
C PHE A 4 2.70 -19.31 2.35
N TYR A 5 3.92 -18.94 1.97
CA TYR A 5 4.27 -17.57 1.61
C TYR A 5 3.59 -17.12 0.31
N LYS A 6 3.39 -18.01 -0.67
CA LYS A 6 2.64 -17.70 -1.89
C LYS A 6 1.16 -17.39 -1.62
N TRP A 7 0.51 -18.11 -0.70
CA TRP A 7 -0.88 -17.87 -0.30
C TRP A 7 -1.07 -16.62 0.58
N GLY A 8 0.00 -16.17 1.25
CA GLY A 8 0.02 -14.93 2.02
C GLY A 8 0.29 -13.69 1.18
N ALA A 9 0.73 -13.85 -0.08
CA ALA A 9 1.07 -12.74 -0.94
C ALA A 9 -0.19 -11.94 -1.32
N VAL A 10 -0.14 -10.62 -1.12
CA VAL A 10 -1.25 -9.69 -1.39
C VAL A 10 -1.84 -9.91 -2.79
N GLN A 11 -1.00 -10.15 -3.79
CA GLN A 11 -1.38 -10.37 -5.19
C GLN A 11 -2.41 -11.50 -5.37
N THR A 12 -2.29 -12.56 -4.58
CA THR A 12 -3.20 -13.71 -4.66
C THR A 12 -4.58 -13.43 -4.08
N ARG A 13 -4.72 -12.36 -3.29
CA ARG A 13 -5.96 -12.01 -2.58
C ARG A 13 -6.62 -10.74 -3.11
N LEU A 14 -5.98 -10.01 -4.02
CA LEU A 14 -6.58 -8.81 -4.62
C LEU A 14 -7.98 -9.05 -5.21
N PRO A 15 -8.26 -10.17 -5.92
CA PRO A 15 -9.61 -10.46 -6.41
C PRO A 15 -10.68 -10.63 -5.31
N ASP A 16 -10.25 -10.99 -4.10
CA ASP A 16 -11.14 -11.25 -2.96
C ASP A 16 -11.51 -9.96 -2.21
N ILE A 17 -10.84 -8.84 -2.48
CA ILE A 17 -11.13 -7.55 -1.84
C ILE A 17 -12.46 -7.00 -2.38
N LYS A 18 -13.50 -7.06 -1.55
CA LYS A 18 -14.84 -6.53 -1.88
C LYS A 18 -15.14 -5.17 -1.25
N ALA A 19 -14.51 -4.86 -0.12
CA ALA A 19 -14.68 -3.59 0.56
C ALA A 19 -13.84 -2.50 -0.14
N PRO A 20 -14.31 -1.23 -0.12
CA PRO A 20 -13.45 -0.10 -0.41
C PRO A 20 -12.17 -0.20 0.42
N THR A 21 -11.02 -0.14 -0.23
CA THR A 21 -9.72 -0.32 0.42
C THR A 21 -8.75 0.73 -0.06
N LEU A 22 -8.06 1.39 0.87
CA LEU A 22 -6.99 2.33 0.58
C LEU A 22 -5.63 1.65 0.78
N PHE A 23 -4.81 1.66 -0.26
CA PHE A 23 -3.40 1.24 -0.21
C PHE A 23 -2.50 2.47 -0.18
N ILE A 24 -1.72 2.65 0.88
CA ILE A 24 -0.70 3.71 0.97
C ILE A 24 0.66 3.02 1.02
N ASN A 25 1.51 3.25 0.02
CA ASN A 25 2.84 2.66 -0.05
C ASN A 25 3.87 3.62 -0.63
N THR A 26 5.12 3.45 -0.23
CA THR A 26 6.28 4.16 -0.78
C THR A 26 6.92 3.32 -1.90
N TYR A 27 7.01 3.90 -3.10
CA TYR A 27 7.52 3.21 -4.29
C TYR A 27 9.03 2.93 -4.20
N ASP A 28 9.77 3.85 -3.59
CA ASP A 28 11.21 3.76 -3.38
C ASP A 28 11.59 3.01 -2.09
N ASP A 29 10.63 2.34 -1.44
CA ASP A 29 10.92 1.47 -0.29
C ASP A 29 11.78 0.27 -0.71
N MET A 30 13.00 0.22 -0.15
CA MET A 30 13.95 -0.86 -0.39
C MET A 30 13.55 -2.19 0.24
N ILE A 31 12.66 -2.17 1.24
CA ILE A 31 12.17 -3.36 1.96
C ILE A 31 10.97 -3.93 1.22
N THR A 32 9.94 -3.11 0.97
CA THR A 32 8.65 -3.60 0.46
C THR A 32 8.26 -3.08 -0.91
N GLY A 33 8.76 -1.91 -1.35
CA GLY A 33 8.28 -1.18 -2.52
C GLY A 33 8.34 -1.99 -3.81
N LYS A 34 9.42 -2.78 -4.01
CA LYS A 34 9.57 -3.67 -5.16
C LYS A 34 8.57 -4.83 -5.21
N ASN A 35 7.95 -5.16 -4.08
CA ASN A 35 7.01 -6.27 -3.96
C ASN A 35 5.55 -5.81 -4.05
N ILE A 36 5.28 -4.50 -4.02
CA ILE A 36 3.94 -3.95 -4.15
C ILE A 36 3.54 -3.94 -5.63
N PRO A 37 2.45 -4.63 -6.01
CA PRO A 37 2.05 -4.76 -7.41
C PRO A 37 1.18 -3.56 -7.85
N PHE A 38 1.74 -2.34 -7.88
CA PHE A 38 0.98 -1.09 -8.15
C PHE A 38 0.12 -1.13 -9.43
N GLU A 39 0.64 -1.72 -10.51
CA GLU A 39 -0.10 -1.86 -11.78
C GLU A 39 -1.28 -2.83 -11.67
N GLU A 40 -1.15 -3.86 -10.84
CA GLU A 40 -2.21 -4.84 -10.61
C GLU A 40 -3.29 -4.24 -9.70
N LEU A 41 -2.91 -3.51 -8.64
CA LEU A 41 -3.83 -2.81 -7.75
C LEU A 41 -4.76 -1.86 -8.54
N ALA A 42 -4.22 -1.14 -9.52
CA ALA A 42 -4.97 -0.21 -10.37
C ALA A 42 -6.13 -0.84 -11.16
N LYS A 43 -6.13 -2.17 -11.33
CA LYS A 43 -7.17 -2.90 -12.09
C LYS A 43 -8.44 -3.14 -11.26
N TYR A 44 -8.39 -2.96 -9.93
CA TYR A 44 -9.50 -3.27 -9.04
C TYR A 44 -10.25 -1.99 -8.65
N PRO A 45 -11.53 -1.83 -9.03
CA PRO A 45 -12.26 -0.58 -8.82
C PRO A 45 -12.54 -0.23 -7.35
N ASN A 46 -12.49 -1.22 -6.45
CA ASN A 46 -12.67 -1.01 -5.01
C ASN A 46 -11.38 -0.63 -4.29
N ILE A 47 -10.27 -0.52 -5.02
CA ILE A 47 -8.95 -0.20 -4.46
C ILE A 47 -8.57 1.22 -4.91
N ASN A 48 -8.38 2.10 -3.92
CA ASN A 48 -7.69 3.36 -4.13
C ASN A 48 -6.24 3.19 -3.70
N GLN A 49 -5.31 3.79 -4.44
CA GLN A 49 -3.89 3.72 -4.10
C GLN A 49 -3.25 5.10 -4.05
N ILE A 50 -2.38 5.30 -3.06
CA ILE A 50 -1.51 6.44 -2.91
C ILE A 50 -0.08 5.93 -2.96
N GLN A 51 0.64 6.39 -3.97
CA GLN A 51 2.03 6.04 -4.22
C GLN A 51 2.91 7.24 -3.86
N ILE A 52 3.76 7.05 -2.85
CA ILE A 52 4.74 8.06 -2.43
C ILE A 52 6.07 7.71 -3.10
N ASN A 53 6.61 8.63 -3.90
CA ASN A 53 7.78 8.35 -4.74
C ASN A 53 9.13 8.75 -4.10
N LEU A 54 9.12 9.21 -2.85
CA LEU A 54 10.30 9.68 -2.13
C LEU A 54 10.18 9.36 -0.63
N GLY A 55 11.27 8.88 -0.04
CA GLY A 55 11.43 8.75 1.42
C GLY A 55 11.56 7.32 1.92
N ASN A 56 11.63 6.33 1.02
CA ASN A 56 11.90 4.93 1.34
C ASN A 56 10.83 4.35 2.30
N HIS A 57 11.17 3.36 3.13
CA HIS A 57 10.25 2.71 4.05
C HIS A 57 9.52 3.67 5.01
N LEU A 58 10.14 4.81 5.35
CA LEU A 58 9.57 5.83 6.23
C LEU A 58 9.12 7.09 5.47
N GLY A 59 8.88 7.00 4.16
CA GLY A 59 8.50 8.17 3.34
C GLY A 59 7.17 8.81 3.70
N THR A 60 6.41 8.17 4.60
CA THR A 60 5.19 8.71 5.20
C THR A 60 5.43 9.55 6.46
N VAL A 61 6.66 9.54 7.00
CA VAL A 61 7.03 10.28 8.21
C VAL A 61 7.79 11.53 7.81
N THR A 62 7.30 12.70 8.24
CA THR A 62 7.95 13.99 8.00
C THR A 62 9.14 14.19 8.94
N GLN A 63 10.01 15.14 8.62
CA GLN A 63 11.21 15.43 9.43
C GLN A 63 10.89 15.84 10.89
N ASP A 64 9.73 16.44 11.14
CA ASP A 64 9.24 16.79 12.48
C ASP A 64 8.51 15.63 13.18
N GLY A 65 8.58 14.42 12.62
CA GLY A 65 8.04 13.19 13.22
C GLY A 65 6.53 13.00 13.04
N LYS A 66 5.87 13.80 12.19
CA LYS A 66 4.44 13.60 11.89
C LYS A 66 4.28 12.48 10.87
N ASP A 67 3.23 11.68 11.06
CA ASP A 67 2.83 10.66 10.12
C ASP A 67 1.71 11.20 9.21
N ILE A 68 1.99 11.26 7.92
CA ILE A 68 1.01 11.72 6.93
C ILE A 68 -0.07 10.66 6.66
N THR A 69 0.22 9.36 6.92
CA THR A 69 -0.76 8.30 6.63
C THR A 69 -1.99 8.44 7.50
N SER A 70 -1.82 8.77 8.78
CA SER A 70 -2.94 9.01 9.71
C SER A 70 -3.91 10.08 9.20
N LYS A 71 -3.39 11.18 8.64
CA LYS A 71 -4.23 12.26 8.09
C LYS A 71 -4.99 11.79 6.84
N VAL A 72 -4.29 11.14 5.92
CA VAL A 72 -4.87 10.62 4.68
C VAL A 72 -5.96 9.56 4.96
N CYS A 73 -5.70 8.67 5.93
CA CYS A 73 -6.68 7.67 6.35
C CYS A 73 -7.93 8.33 6.96
N ALA A 74 -7.77 9.38 7.77
CA ALA A 74 -8.89 10.12 8.32
C ALA A 74 -9.75 10.75 7.22
N GLU A 75 -9.13 11.46 6.27
CA GLU A 75 -9.82 12.09 5.13
C GLU A 75 -10.54 11.07 4.23
N TRP A 76 -10.04 9.83 4.14
CA TRP A 76 -10.66 8.78 3.34
C TRP A 76 -11.86 8.10 4.03
N CYS A 77 -11.93 8.15 5.37
CA CYS A 77 -13.03 7.58 6.14
C CYS A 77 -14.21 8.54 6.33
N GLU A 78 -14.04 9.82 6.03
CA GLU A 78 -15.09 10.86 6.04
C GLU A 78 -15.98 10.81 4.78
#